data_AF-A0A5Q0TNG5-F1
#
_entry.id   AF-A0A5Q0TNG5-F1
#
_cell.length_a   1.000
_cell.length_b   1.000
_cell.length_c   1.000
_cell.angle_alpha   90.00
_cell.angle_beta   90.00
_cell.angle_gamma   90.00
#
_symmetry.space_group_name_H-M   'P 1'
#
loop_
_entity.id
_entity.type
_entity.pdbx_description
1 polymer ?
#
loop_
_entity_poly.entity_id
_entity_poly.type
_entity_poly.pdbx_seq_one_letter_code
_entity_poly.pdbx_strand_id
1 'polypeptide(L)'
;MQHTTKALIIGIVAGILLISMVASLTFQYTAARDVNATVVADPSANINLVANDTAHGWSSTGIPFVNYNSSGDLQINFGDVATYANETLLYAFDVSNDLNTTATITITVMPVSVPSGTNLYILTPSGPSTSYMFTLAAGHSQSISLRLATGGTQGHAKFLIIVTATS
;
A
#
# COMPACT_ATOMS: atom_id res chain seq x y z
N MET A 1 -64.49 10.65 21.21
CA MET A 1 -63.21 9.97 21.49
C MET A 1 -62.66 9.41 20.18
N GLN A 2 -61.84 10.16 19.43
CA GLN A 2 -61.38 9.69 18.09
C GLN A 2 -60.00 10.25 17.66
N HIS A 3 -59.23 10.83 18.59
CA HIS A 3 -57.93 11.45 18.29
C HIS A 3 -56.71 10.66 18.81
N THR A 4 -56.91 9.67 19.68
CA THR A 4 -55.82 8.90 20.29
C THR A 4 -55.22 7.83 19.36
N THR A 5 -56.02 7.26 18.45
CA THR A 5 -55.55 6.19 17.55
C THR A 5 -54.63 6.69 16.44
N LYS A 6 -54.83 7.92 15.91
CA LYS A 6 -54.00 8.48 14.84
C LYS A 6 -52.59 8.87 15.33
N ALA A 7 -52.48 9.41 16.55
CA ALA A 7 -51.20 9.78 17.14
C ALA A 7 -50.33 8.55 17.45
N LEU A 8 -50.95 7.44 17.87
CA LEU A 8 -50.25 6.18 18.13
C LEU A 8 -49.66 5.58 16.85
N ILE A 9 -50.42 5.60 15.75
CA ILE A 9 -49.94 5.08 14.45
C ILE A 9 -48.80 5.94 13.89
N ILE A 10 -48.88 7.27 14.01
CA ILE A 10 -47.79 8.17 13.56
C ILE A 10 -46.54 7.98 14.41
N GLY A 11 -46.67 7.79 15.73
CA GLY A 11 -45.54 7.50 16.61
C GLY A 11 -44.85 6.17 16.31
N ILE A 12 -45.61 5.13 15.97
CA ILE A 12 -45.07 3.82 15.59
C ILE A 12 -44.38 3.89 14.22
N VAL A 13 -44.98 4.53 13.23
CA VAL A 13 -44.40 4.66 11.88
C VAL A 13 -43.12 5.52 11.92
N ALA A 14 -43.11 6.63 12.66
CA ALA A 14 -41.91 7.45 12.85
C ALA A 14 -40.82 6.71 13.63
N GLY A 15 -41.18 5.92 14.65
CA GLY A 15 -40.25 5.11 15.42
C GLY A 15 -39.61 4.00 14.58
N ILE A 16 -40.38 3.30 13.75
CA ILE A 16 -39.85 2.28 12.83
C ILE A 16 -38.98 2.93 11.75
N LEU A 17 -39.35 4.10 11.23
CA LEU A 17 -38.54 4.83 10.24
C LEU A 17 -37.21 5.30 10.84
N LEU A 18 -37.20 5.80 12.07
CA LEU A 18 -35.96 6.17 12.76
C LEU A 18 -35.09 4.95 13.06
N ILE A 19 -35.65 3.86 13.61
CA ILE A 19 -34.89 2.63 13.92
C ILE A 19 -34.34 1.99 12.64
N SER A 20 -35.11 1.99 11.55
CA SER A 20 -34.64 1.50 10.25
C SER A 20 -33.58 2.41 9.62
N MET A 21 -33.60 3.73 9.85
CA MET A 21 -32.51 4.63 9.48
C MET A 21 -31.24 4.40 10.31
N VAL A 22 -31.34 4.12 11.62
CA VAL A 22 -30.16 3.76 12.43
C VAL A 22 -29.59 2.40 12.01
N ALA A 23 -30.44 1.45 11.60
CA ALA A 23 -30.03 0.14 11.11
C ALA A 23 -29.48 0.16 9.65
N SER A 24 -29.80 1.19 8.86
CA SER A 24 -29.31 1.34 7.47
C SER A 24 -28.14 2.32 7.33
N LEU A 25 -27.71 2.95 8.43
CA LEU A 25 -26.34 3.45 8.55
C LEU A 25 -25.44 2.25 8.80
N THR A 26 -25.05 1.57 7.74
CA THR A 26 -23.87 0.71 7.77
C THR A 26 -22.69 1.63 8.09
N PHE A 27 -22.38 1.82 9.37
CA PHE A 27 -21.07 2.29 9.77
C PHE A 27 -20.10 1.21 9.30
N GLN A 28 -19.54 1.38 8.10
CA GLN A 28 -18.32 0.69 7.72
C GLN A 28 -17.26 1.19 8.68
N TYR A 29 -17.17 0.55 9.83
CA TYR A 29 -15.95 0.54 10.62
C TYR A 29 -14.94 -0.24 9.78
N THR A 30 -14.27 0.46 8.88
CA THR A 30 -13.12 -0.06 8.18
C THR A 30 -12.03 -0.14 9.23
N ALA A 31 -11.90 -1.29 9.89
CA ALA A 31 -10.74 -1.52 10.74
C ALA A 31 -9.53 -1.34 9.83
N ALA A 32 -8.74 -0.32 10.16
CA ALA A 32 -7.60 0.05 9.39
C ALA A 32 -6.53 -1.05 9.50
N ARG A 33 -5.73 -1.20 8.45
CA ARG A 33 -4.74 -2.27 8.35
C ARG A 33 -3.37 -1.63 8.20
N ASP A 34 -2.43 -1.94 9.08
CA ASP A 34 -1.04 -1.62 8.78
C ASP A 34 -0.52 -2.47 7.64
N VAL A 35 -0.05 -1.81 6.58
CA VAL A 35 0.61 -2.47 5.46
C VAL A 35 2.04 -1.97 5.32
N ASN A 36 2.99 -2.91 5.39
CA ASN A 36 4.42 -2.62 5.31
C ASN A 36 5.09 -3.45 4.22
N ALA A 37 6.06 -2.86 3.53
CA ALA A 37 6.98 -3.54 2.64
C ALA A 37 8.43 -3.25 3.06
N THR A 38 9.31 -4.23 2.90
CA THR A 38 10.76 -4.04 3.07
C THR A 38 11.44 -4.26 1.73
N VAL A 39 12.28 -3.33 1.28
CA VAL A 39 13.08 -3.45 0.06
C VAL A 39 14.50 -3.76 0.43
N VAL A 40 15.01 -4.88 -0.08
CA VAL A 40 16.37 -5.34 0.17
C VAL A 40 17.09 -5.41 -1.18
N ALA A 41 18.25 -4.74 -1.26
CA ALA A 41 19.16 -4.91 -2.38
C ALA A 41 20.04 -6.14 -2.13
N ASP A 42 20.34 -6.87 -3.21
CA ASP A 42 21.42 -7.85 -3.17
C ASP A 42 22.75 -7.13 -2.87
N PRO A 43 23.43 -7.44 -1.74
CA PRO A 43 24.66 -6.77 -1.36
C PRO A 43 25.81 -7.01 -2.35
N SER A 44 25.72 -8.03 -3.20
CA SER A 44 26.72 -8.30 -4.25
C SER A 44 26.51 -7.48 -5.52
N ALA A 45 25.32 -6.88 -5.70
CA ALA A 45 24.91 -6.22 -6.93
C ALA A 45 25.42 -4.77 -7.06
N ASN A 46 26.03 -4.19 -6.01
CA ASN A 46 26.54 -2.80 -5.97
C ASN A 46 25.53 -1.77 -6.52
N ILE A 47 24.26 -1.97 -6.19
CA ILE A 47 23.16 -1.09 -6.53
C ILE A 47 22.75 -0.32 -5.29
N ASN A 48 22.50 0.97 -5.47
CA ASN A 48 22.05 1.82 -4.39
C ASN A 48 20.52 1.98 -4.45
N LEU A 49 19.89 1.84 -3.30
CA LEU A 49 18.46 2.07 -3.11
C LEU A 49 18.28 3.38 -2.35
N VAL A 50 17.65 4.35 -3.01
CA VAL A 50 17.46 5.69 -2.46
C VAL A 50 16.00 5.89 -2.11
N ALA A 51 15.71 6.15 -0.83
CA ALA A 51 14.37 6.54 -0.39
C ALA A 51 13.98 7.85 -1.10
N ASN A 52 12.81 7.87 -1.73
CA ASN A 52 12.30 9.08 -2.37
C ASN A 52 11.13 9.63 -1.55
N ASP A 53 11.46 10.22 -0.40
CA ASP A 53 10.48 10.73 0.57
C ASP A 53 10.00 12.16 0.25
N THR A 54 10.69 12.84 -0.68
CA THR A 54 10.38 14.21 -1.12
C THR A 54 9.00 14.39 -1.74
N ALA A 55 8.31 13.30 -2.12
CA ALA A 55 7.03 13.35 -2.82
C ALA A 55 5.81 12.88 -1.98
N HIS A 56 6.00 12.24 -0.81
CA HIS A 56 4.94 11.42 -0.19
C HIS A 56 4.39 11.92 1.14
N GLY A 57 5.14 12.76 1.86
CA GLY A 57 4.71 13.23 3.18
C GLY A 57 4.75 12.13 4.24
N TRP A 58 3.83 12.17 5.20
CA TRP A 58 3.82 11.27 6.37
C TRP A 58 2.57 10.38 6.36
N SER A 59 2.71 9.14 6.82
CA SER A 59 1.57 8.25 7.04
C SER A 59 0.67 8.77 8.17
N SER A 60 -0.54 8.19 8.29
CA SER A 60 -1.49 8.49 9.38
C SER A 60 -0.92 8.20 10.79
N THR A 61 0.15 7.40 10.89
CA THR A 61 0.82 7.04 12.15
C THR A 61 2.03 7.93 12.47
N GLY A 62 2.28 8.97 11.66
CA GLY A 62 3.38 9.91 11.90
C GLY A 62 4.75 9.32 11.57
N ILE A 63 4.81 8.35 10.66
CA ILE A 63 6.05 7.77 10.11
C ILE A 63 6.13 8.16 8.62
N PRO A 64 7.30 8.50 8.07
CA PRO A 64 7.41 8.75 6.63
C PRO A 64 6.98 7.51 5.83
N PHE A 65 6.39 7.71 4.64
CA PHE A 65 5.96 6.58 3.82
C PHE A 65 7.12 5.68 3.39
N VAL A 66 8.33 6.24 3.30
CA VAL A 66 9.55 5.51 2.97
C VAL A 66 10.68 5.92 3.92
N ASN A 67 11.26 4.98 4.64
CA ASN A 67 12.34 5.21 5.60
C ASN A 67 13.38 4.09 5.55
N TYR A 68 14.54 4.27 6.18
CA TYR A 68 15.52 3.19 6.37
C TYR A 68 15.33 2.53 7.74
N ASN A 69 15.48 1.20 7.80
CA ASN A 69 15.54 0.46 9.06
C ASN A 69 16.96 0.45 9.66
N SER A 70 17.12 -0.14 10.84
CA SER A 70 18.42 -0.24 11.53
C SER A 70 19.47 -1.07 10.80
N SER A 71 19.06 -1.92 9.85
CA SER A 71 19.94 -2.73 9.01
C SER A 71 20.32 -2.03 7.70
N GLY A 72 19.76 -0.84 7.42
CA GLY A 72 19.97 -0.10 6.19
C GLY A 72 19.01 -0.47 5.04
N ASP A 73 18.01 -1.33 5.27
CA ASP A 73 17.00 -1.65 4.25
C ASP A 73 15.94 -0.55 4.18
N LEU A 74 15.35 -0.35 3.00
CA LEU A 74 14.19 0.52 2.87
C LEU A 74 12.95 -0.16 3.47
N GLN A 75 12.20 0.60 4.24
CA GLN A 75 10.87 0.29 4.71
C GLN A 75 9.89 1.21 4.03
N ILE A 76 8.80 0.65 3.54
CA ILE A 76 7.68 1.36 2.93
C ILE A 76 6.47 1.08 3.80
N ASN A 77 5.92 2.12 4.40
CA ASN A 77 4.77 2.04 5.29
C ASN A 77 3.58 2.73 4.63
N PHE A 78 2.62 1.94 4.16
CA PHE A 78 1.37 2.47 3.62
C PHE A 78 0.43 2.96 4.74
N GLY A 79 0.76 2.66 6.00
CA GLY A 79 -0.06 2.97 7.15
C GLY A 79 -1.34 2.17 7.13
N ASP A 80 -2.40 2.84 7.58
CA ASP A 80 -3.72 2.28 7.84
C ASP A 80 -4.62 2.30 6.59
N VAL A 81 -4.69 1.17 5.89
CA VAL A 81 -5.36 1.07 4.59
C VAL A 81 -6.74 0.42 4.68
N ALA A 82 -7.72 1.00 3.98
CA ALA A 82 -9.09 0.48 3.91
C ALA A 82 -9.19 -0.88 3.17
N THR A 83 -10.23 -1.67 3.45
CA THR A 83 -10.58 -2.86 2.64
C THR A 83 -11.09 -2.44 1.25
N TYR A 84 -10.80 -3.24 0.21
CA TYR A 84 -11.18 -2.93 -1.18
C TYR A 84 -10.63 -1.60 -1.71
N ALA A 85 -9.49 -1.17 -1.18
CA ALA A 85 -8.82 0.06 -1.57
C ALA A 85 -7.73 -0.22 -2.61
N ASN A 86 -7.46 0.79 -3.43
CA ASN A 86 -6.29 0.85 -4.29
C ASN A 86 -5.49 2.09 -3.92
N GLU A 87 -4.30 1.89 -3.38
CA GLU A 87 -3.37 2.96 -3.04
C GLU A 87 -2.17 2.92 -3.97
N THR A 88 -1.72 4.08 -4.40
CA THR A 88 -0.59 4.22 -5.31
C THR A 88 0.44 5.14 -4.69
N LEU A 89 1.67 4.64 -4.58
CA LEU A 89 2.83 5.39 -4.12
C LEU A 89 3.74 5.62 -5.32
N LEU A 90 3.67 6.82 -5.91
CA LEU A 90 4.40 7.17 -7.13
C LEU A 90 5.86 7.52 -6.81
N TYR A 91 6.84 6.86 -7.42
CA TYR A 91 8.25 7.13 -7.14
C TYR A 91 8.56 6.92 -5.64
N ALA A 92 8.26 5.73 -5.11
CA ALA A 92 8.52 5.37 -3.72
C ALA A 92 10.02 5.32 -3.41
N PHE A 93 10.82 4.80 -4.34
CA PHE A 93 12.27 4.74 -4.20
C PHE A 93 12.93 4.74 -5.58
N ASP A 94 14.21 5.11 -5.61
CA ASP A 94 15.03 5.05 -6.81
C ASP A 94 16.01 3.89 -6.71
N VAL A 95 16.15 3.16 -7.82
CA VAL A 95 17.22 2.18 -8.03
C VAL A 95 18.30 2.84 -8.84
N SER A 96 19.50 2.99 -8.27
CA SER A 96 20.63 3.65 -8.92
C SER A 96 21.74 2.66 -9.24
N ASN A 97 22.20 2.68 -10.49
CA ASN A 97 23.35 1.91 -10.93
C ASN A 97 24.62 2.75 -10.78
N ASP A 98 25.31 2.56 -9.66
CA ASP A 98 26.57 3.25 -9.35
C ASP A 98 27.79 2.57 -9.99
N LEU A 99 27.57 1.52 -10.79
CA LEU A 99 28.62 0.85 -11.55
C LEU A 99 29.00 1.64 -12.82
N ASN A 100 30.19 1.32 -13.35
CA ASN A 100 30.67 1.83 -14.64
C ASN A 100 30.19 0.99 -15.84
N THR A 101 29.35 -0.01 -15.61
CA THR A 101 28.76 -0.89 -16.63
C THR A 101 27.25 -0.81 -16.60
N THR A 102 26.63 -1.16 -17.73
CA THR A 102 25.18 -1.34 -17.78
C THR A 102 24.81 -2.61 -17.01
N ALA A 103 23.74 -2.56 -16.22
CA ALA A 103 23.26 -3.70 -15.44
C ALA A 103 21.81 -4.03 -15.81
N THR A 104 21.45 -5.32 -15.73
CA THR A 104 20.07 -5.79 -15.78
C THR A 104 19.55 -5.91 -14.35
N ILE A 105 18.54 -5.12 -14.03
CA ILE A 105 17.91 -5.05 -12.71
C ILE A 105 16.67 -5.92 -12.72
N THR A 106 16.51 -6.75 -11.70
CA THR A 106 15.26 -7.49 -11.46
C THR A 106 14.68 -7.08 -10.10
N ILE A 107 13.42 -6.67 -10.09
CA ILE A 107 12.65 -6.35 -8.89
C ILE A 107 11.55 -7.38 -8.75
N THR A 108 11.45 -8.01 -7.59
CA THR A 108 10.39 -8.99 -7.29
C THR A 108 9.71 -8.68 -5.98
N VAL A 109 8.38 -8.65 -6.00
CA VAL A 109 7.51 -8.50 -4.83
C VAL A 109 7.06 -9.88 -4.38
N MET A 110 7.35 -10.20 -3.13
CA MET A 110 6.97 -11.45 -2.48
C MET A 110 6.05 -11.16 -1.29
N PRO A 111 4.86 -11.78 -1.22
CA PRO A 111 4.05 -11.72 -0.01
C PRO A 111 4.73 -12.52 1.10
N VAL A 112 4.87 -11.93 2.29
CA VAL A 112 5.41 -12.60 3.48
C VAL A 112 4.27 -13.07 4.37
N SER A 113 3.33 -12.17 4.66
CA SER A 113 2.10 -12.47 5.40
C SER A 113 1.06 -11.48 4.92
N VAL A 114 0.10 -11.94 4.14
CA VAL A 114 -0.87 -11.05 3.49
C VAL A 114 -2.27 -11.63 3.63
N PRO A 115 -3.26 -10.82 4.03
CA PRO A 115 -4.64 -11.25 4.01
C PRO A 115 -5.12 -11.52 2.58
N SER A 116 -6.12 -12.39 2.45
CA SER A 116 -6.66 -12.76 1.12
C SER A 116 -7.11 -11.55 0.32
N GLY A 117 -6.73 -11.53 -0.97
CA GLY A 117 -7.04 -10.45 -1.90
C GLY A 117 -6.14 -9.21 -1.80
N THR A 118 -5.19 -9.18 -0.86
CA THR A 118 -4.23 -8.07 -0.74
C THR A 118 -2.97 -8.35 -1.55
N ASN A 119 -2.62 -7.46 -2.47
CA ASN A 119 -1.50 -7.59 -3.39
C ASN A 119 -0.74 -6.26 -3.52
N LEU A 120 0.57 -6.35 -3.71
CA LEU A 120 1.44 -5.21 -3.98
C LEU A 120 2.05 -5.38 -5.38
N TYR A 121 1.96 -4.32 -6.19
CA TYR A 121 2.42 -4.30 -7.58
C TYR A 121 3.45 -3.21 -7.79
N ILE A 122 4.42 -3.49 -8.65
CA ILE A 122 5.31 -2.51 -9.27
C ILE A 122 4.53 -1.86 -10.42
N LEU A 123 4.43 -0.53 -10.43
CA LEU A 123 3.75 0.26 -11.47
C LEU A 123 4.70 0.87 -12.48
N THR A 124 5.84 1.39 -12.04
CA THR A 124 6.85 1.92 -12.96
C THR A 124 8.07 1.04 -12.93
N PRO A 125 8.73 0.87 -14.09
CA PRO A 125 8.48 1.56 -15.37
C PRO A 125 7.46 0.93 -16.35
N SER A 126 6.84 -0.23 -16.10
CA SER A 126 5.86 -0.81 -17.06
C SER A 126 4.71 -1.64 -16.45
N GLY A 127 4.36 -1.41 -15.19
CA GLY A 127 3.40 -2.21 -14.43
C GLY A 127 1.95 -2.13 -14.90
N PRO A 128 1.02 -2.82 -14.20
CA PRO A 128 1.19 -3.49 -12.90
C PRO A 128 1.75 -4.92 -13.00
N SER A 129 2.84 -5.20 -12.27
CA SER A 129 3.42 -6.55 -12.16
C SER A 129 3.99 -6.81 -10.76
N THR A 130 4.09 -8.07 -10.34
CA THR A 130 4.81 -8.46 -9.10
C THR A 130 6.29 -8.74 -9.35
N SER A 131 6.72 -8.85 -10.61
CA SER A 131 8.13 -8.94 -10.97
C SER A 131 8.39 -8.12 -12.22
N TYR A 132 9.49 -7.39 -12.21
CA TYR A 132 9.86 -6.52 -13.32
C TYR A 132 11.36 -6.53 -13.54
N MET A 133 11.77 -6.54 -14.81
CA MET A 133 13.16 -6.55 -15.23
C MET A 133 13.40 -5.43 -16.22
N PHE A 134 14.50 -4.70 -16.04
CA PHE A 134 14.92 -3.62 -16.93
C PHE A 134 16.43 -3.47 -16.96
N THR A 135 16.91 -2.81 -18.01
CA THR A 135 18.32 -2.46 -18.15
C THR A 135 18.54 -1.04 -17.65
N LEU A 136 19.57 -0.84 -16.83
CA LEU A 136 19.95 0.45 -16.27
C LEU A 136 21.41 0.76 -16.64
N ALA A 137 21.60 1.83 -17.42
CA ALA A 137 22.93 2.27 -17.83
C ALA A 137 23.78 2.71 -16.63
N ALA A 138 25.11 2.71 -16.82
CA ALA A 138 26.06 3.20 -15.81
C ALA A 138 25.71 4.63 -15.37
N GLY A 139 25.71 4.89 -14.06
CA GLY A 139 25.43 6.19 -13.45
C GLY A 139 23.99 6.69 -13.61
N HIS A 140 23.05 5.84 -14.03
CA HIS A 140 21.64 6.22 -14.16
C HIS A 140 20.81 5.66 -13.01
N SER A 141 19.68 6.32 -12.76
CA SER A 141 18.69 5.93 -11.74
C SER A 141 17.32 5.73 -12.37
N GLN A 142 16.55 4.79 -11.81
CA GLN A 142 15.17 4.52 -12.20
C GLN A 142 14.25 4.59 -10.99
N SER A 143 13.25 5.46 -11.06
CA SER A 143 12.23 5.59 -10.02
C SER A 143 11.18 4.48 -10.10
N ILE A 144 10.89 3.89 -8.94
CA ILE A 144 9.96 2.77 -8.78
C ILE A 144 8.72 3.25 -8.05
N SER A 145 7.57 3.07 -8.70
CA SER A 145 6.24 3.34 -8.14
C SER A 145 5.57 2.04 -7.77
N LEU A 146 4.79 2.05 -6.70
CA LEU A 146 4.09 0.89 -6.18
C LEU A 146 2.59 1.12 -6.16
N ARG A 147 1.82 0.04 -6.29
CA ARG A 147 0.37 0.02 -6.07
C ARG A 147 -0.02 -1.11 -5.14
N LEU A 148 -0.63 -0.74 -4.03
CA LEU A 148 -1.28 -1.67 -3.12
C LEU A 148 -2.75 -1.81 -3.51
N ALA A 149 -3.21 -3.05 -3.70
CA ALA A 149 -4.62 -3.38 -3.84
C ALA A 149 -5.03 -4.25 -2.65
N THR A 150 -6.05 -3.86 -1.89
CA THR A 150 -6.49 -4.61 -0.70
C THR A 150 -7.77 -5.41 -0.97
N GLY A 151 -7.87 -6.58 -0.36
CA GLY A 151 -9.08 -7.40 -0.38
C GLY A 151 -10.06 -7.06 0.75
N GLY A 152 -11.14 -7.85 0.84
CA GLY A 152 -12.16 -7.70 1.89
C GLY A 152 -11.76 -8.22 3.27
N THR A 153 -10.69 -9.03 3.37
CA THR A 153 -10.34 -9.76 4.60
C THR A 153 -9.38 -8.99 5.48
N GLN A 154 -9.82 -8.39 6.59
CA GLN A 154 -9.00 -7.56 7.51
C GLN A 154 -7.70 -8.23 8.02
N GLY A 155 -6.74 -7.42 8.46
CA GLY A 155 -5.46 -7.85 9.03
C GLY A 155 -4.24 -7.10 8.49
N HIS A 156 -3.10 -7.26 9.16
CA HIS A 156 -1.81 -6.69 8.76
C HIS A 156 -1.26 -7.38 7.52
N ALA A 157 -0.63 -6.61 6.62
CA ALA A 157 0.04 -7.15 5.45
C ALA A 157 1.52 -6.80 5.44
N LYS A 158 2.36 -7.79 5.15
CA LYS A 158 3.81 -7.66 5.02
C LYS A 158 4.28 -8.21 3.67
N PHE A 159 5.03 -7.39 2.95
CA PHE A 159 5.66 -7.73 1.69
C PHE A 159 7.19 -7.61 1.80
N LEU A 160 7.89 -8.39 0.99
CA LEU A 160 9.33 -8.26 0.74
C LEU A 160 9.52 -7.91 -0.73
N ILE A 161 10.26 -6.84 -1.01
CA ILE A 161 10.68 -6.47 -2.35
C ILE A 161 12.18 -6.77 -2.44
N ILE A 162 12.54 -7.64 -3.37
CA ILE A 162 13.92 -8.04 -3.61
C ILE A 162 14.39 -7.36 -4.90
N VAL A 163 15.51 -6.64 -4.82
CA VAL A 163 16.16 -6.01 -5.97
C VAL A 163 17.50 -6.68 -6.20
N THR A 164 17.68 -7.30 -7.37
CA THR A 164 18.93 -7.93 -7.78
C THR A 164 19.45 -7.29 -9.05
N ALA A 165 20.76 -7.44 -9.31
CA ALA A 165 21.36 -6.98 -10.55
C ALA A 165 22.38 -7.97 -11.10
N THR A 166 22.47 -8.02 -12.43
CA THR A 166 23.49 -8.75 -13.17
C THR A 166 24.11 -7.84 -14.22
N SER A 167 25.44 -7.85 -14.37
CA SER A 167 26.18 -7.10 -15.40
C SER A 167 26.56 -7.99 -16.58
#